data_AF-A0A846TAP8-F1
#
_entry.id   AF-A0A846TAP8-F1
#
_cell.length_a   1.000
_cell.length_b   1.000
_cell.length_c   1.000
_cell.angle_alpha   90.00
_cell.angle_beta   90.00
_cell.angle_gamma   90.00
#
_symmetry.space_group_name_H-M   'P 1'
#
loop_
_entity.id
_entity.type
_entity.pdbx_description
1 polymer ?
#
loop_
_entity_poly.entity_id
_entity_poly.type
_entity_poly.pdbx_seq_one_letter_code
_entity_poly.pdbx_strand_id
1 'polypeptide(L)'
;MNIAVYLTLLFSLILSSLISIWVFKKEGSKWLGLLMGFLINTLILSAALIIFYKVFYLKGVEGFFTSLGILIFAFSIPINTSINFYILEFIVNRKNVSID
;
A
#
# COMPACT_ATOMS: atom_id res chain seq x y z
N MET A 1 -3.88 -1.87 -21.78
CA MET A 1 -3.86 -1.59 -20.33
C MET A 1 -3.60 -2.88 -19.54
N ASN A 2 -2.47 -3.01 -18.85
CA ASN A 2 -2.07 -4.29 -18.24
C ASN A 2 -2.76 -4.49 -16.89
N ILE A 3 -3.87 -5.24 -16.85
CA ILE A 3 -4.68 -5.50 -15.65
C ILE A 3 -3.86 -6.02 -14.47
N ALA A 4 -2.74 -6.70 -14.76
CA ALA A 4 -1.77 -7.16 -13.80
C ALA A 4 -1.22 -6.03 -12.90
N VAL A 5 -0.94 -4.85 -13.46
CA VAL A 5 -0.43 -3.71 -12.69
C VAL A 5 -1.45 -3.28 -11.63
N TYR A 6 -2.72 -3.10 -12.02
CA TYR A 6 -3.79 -2.72 -11.09
C TYR A 6 -4.01 -3.78 -10.01
N LEU A 7 -4.00 -5.06 -10.39
CA LEU A 7 -4.11 -6.16 -9.44
C LEU A 7 -2.95 -6.16 -8.44
N THR A 8 -1.72 -5.88 -8.88
CA THR A 8 -0.56 -5.78 -7.98
C THR A 8 -0.68 -4.60 -7.02
N LEU A 9 -1.11 -3.43 -7.51
CA LEU A 9 -1.30 -2.25 -6.64
C LEU A 9 -2.38 -2.51 -5.58
N LEU A 10 -3.51 -3.10 -5.99
CA LEU A 10 -4.62 -3.44 -5.11
C LEU A 10 -4.24 -4.52 -4.09
N PHE A 11 -3.51 -5.55 -4.53
CA PHE A 11 -2.96 -6.58 -3.65
C PHE A 11 -2.02 -5.98 -2.59
N SER A 12 -1.12 -5.08 -3.00
CA SER A 12 -0.20 -4.40 -2.08
C SER A 12 -0.95 -3.58 -1.04
N LEU A 13 -2.00 -2.86 -1.44
CA LEU A 13 -2.84 -2.09 -0.53
C LEU A 13 -3.53 -2.99 0.49
N ILE A 14 -4.19 -4.06 0.04
CA ILE A 14 -4.89 -5.01 0.92
C ILE A 14 -3.93 -5.63 1.93
N LEU A 15 -2.80 -6.16 1.46
CA LEU A 15 -1.85 -6.86 2.33
C LEU A 15 -1.22 -5.90 3.35
N SER A 16 -0.84 -4.69 2.92
CA SER A 16 -0.29 -3.67 3.83
C SER A 16 -1.34 -3.18 4.84
N SER A 17 -2.61 -3.05 4.45
CA SER A 17 -3.72 -2.69 5.34
C SER A 17 -3.94 -3.75 6.41
N LEU A 18 -4.01 -5.03 6.01
CA LEU A 18 -4.20 -6.14 6.93
C LEU A 18 -3.10 -6.20 7.98
N ILE A 19 -1.84 -6.04 7.57
CA ILE A 19 -0.72 -6.10 8.49
C ILE A 19 -0.66 -4.86 9.38
N SER A 20 -0.97 -3.67 8.84
CA SER A 20 -1.08 -2.44 9.65
C SER A 20 -2.10 -2.59 10.78
N ILE A 21 -3.28 -3.12 10.45
CA ILE A 21 -4.37 -3.37 11.41
C ILE A 21 -3.95 -4.44 12.41
N TRP A 22 -3.31 -5.52 11.97
CA TRP A 22 -2.86 -6.60 12.84
C TRP A 22 -1.82 -6.11 13.86
N VAL A 23 -0.82 -5.35 13.41
CA VAL A 23 0.20 -4.73 14.28
C VAL A 23 -0.46 -3.74 15.24
N PHE A 24 -1.39 -2.90 14.76
CA PHE A 24 -2.13 -1.99 15.65
C PHE A 24 -2.91 -2.73 16.73
N LYS A 25 -3.59 -3.84 16.39
CA LYS A 25 -4.32 -4.65 17.37
C LYS A 25 -3.40 -5.31 18.40
N LYS A 26 -2.19 -5.69 17.99
CA LYS A 26 -1.21 -6.37 18.86
C LYS A 26 -0.46 -5.39 19.76
N GLU A 27 0.08 -4.32 19.20
CA GLU A 27 0.98 -3.38 19.89
C GLU A 27 0.24 -2.15 20.47
N GLY A 28 -1.02 -1.91 20.05
CA GLY A 28 -1.81 -0.75 20.45
C GLY A 28 -1.34 0.59 19.87
N SER A 29 -0.19 0.62 19.19
CA SER A 29 0.40 1.82 18.61
C SER A 29 0.03 1.99 17.13
N LYS A 30 -0.69 3.08 16.84
CA LYS A 30 -1.02 3.49 15.46
C LYS A 30 0.23 3.68 14.61
N TRP A 31 1.25 4.34 15.17
CA TRP A 31 2.49 4.67 14.45
C TRP A 31 3.29 3.42 14.07
N LEU A 32 3.33 2.41 14.95
CA LEU A 32 3.96 1.12 14.62
C LEU A 32 3.18 0.38 13.54
N GLY A 33 1.84 0.39 13.60
CA GLY A 33 1.00 -0.17 12.55
C GLY A 33 1.26 0.50 11.19
N LEU A 34 1.35 1.83 11.17
CA LEU A 34 1.62 2.60 9.96
C LEU A 34 3.02 2.32 9.38
N LEU A 35 4.04 2.28 10.25
CA LEU A 35 5.42 1.98 9.86
C LEU A 35 5.51 0.59 9.21
N MET A 36 4.88 -0.42 9.82
CA MET A 36 4.85 -1.78 9.28
C MET A 36 4.12 -1.84 7.94
N GLY A 37 2.97 -1.16 7.82
CA GLY A 37 2.27 -1.01 6.55
C GLY A 37 3.13 -0.39 5.45
N PHE A 38 3.86 0.69 5.77
CA PHE A 38 4.78 1.35 4.85
C PHE A 38 5.91 0.42 4.40
N LEU A 39 6.55 -0.30 5.33
CA LEU A 39 7.64 -1.23 5.02
C LEU A 39 7.18 -2.34 4.08
N ILE A 40 6.04 -2.97 4.37
CA ILE A 40 5.49 -4.04 3.55
C ILE A 40 5.09 -3.55 2.17
N ASN A 41 4.41 -2.40 2.11
CA ASN A 41 3.99 -1.83 0.86
C ASN A 41 5.19 -1.45 -0.02
N THR A 42 6.25 -0.90 0.59
CA THR A 42 7.52 -0.59 -0.10
C THR A 42 8.17 -1.87 -0.63
N LEU A 43 8.22 -2.94 0.16
CA LEU A 43 8.81 -4.21 -0.24
C LEU A 43 8.05 -4.84 -1.42
N ILE A 44 6.72 -4.90 -1.36
CA ILE A 44 5.87 -5.48 -2.42
C ILE A 44 5.99 -4.64 -3.70
N LEU A 45 5.86 -3.32 -3.61
CA LEU A 45 5.88 -2.45 -4.80
C LEU A 45 7.27 -2.35 -5.42
N SER A 46 8.33 -2.42 -4.62
CA SER A 46 9.71 -2.49 -5.15
C SER A 46 9.97 -3.82 -5.86
N ALA A 47 9.50 -4.94 -5.30
CA ALA A 47 9.61 -6.24 -5.97
C ALA A 47 8.81 -6.25 -7.28
N ALA A 48 7.58 -5.71 -7.26
CA ALA A 48 6.76 -5.57 -8.45
C ALA A 48 7.45 -4.72 -9.54
N LEU A 49 8.00 -3.56 -9.16
CA LEU A 49 8.76 -2.70 -10.07
C LEU A 49 9.85 -3.50 -10.81
N ILE A 50 10.64 -4.28 -10.08
CA ILE A 50 11.73 -5.09 -10.65
C ILE A 50 11.17 -6.17 -11.58
N ILE A 51 10.12 -6.89 -11.18
CA ILE A 51 9.50 -7.96 -11.97
C ILE A 51 8.92 -7.40 -13.27
N PHE A 52 8.13 -6.33 -13.20
CA PHE A 52 7.51 -5.73 -14.38
C PHE A 52 8.55 -5.10 -15.32
N TYR A 53 9.62 -4.52 -14.79
CA TYR A 53 10.69 -3.95 -15.59
C TYR A 53 11.56 -5.02 -16.27
N LYS A 54 12.02 -6.04 -15.52
CA LYS A 54 12.99 -7.03 -16.03
C LYS A 54 12.37 -8.24 -16.70
N VAL A 55 11.23 -8.75 -16.21
CA VAL A 55 10.64 -10.01 -16.69
C VAL A 55 9.63 -9.73 -17.80
N PHE A 56 8.78 -8.73 -17.59
CA PHE A 56 7.70 -8.40 -18.53
C PHE A 56 8.07 -7.27 -19.51
N TYR A 57 9.29 -6.75 -19.43
CA TYR A 57 9.81 -5.66 -20.29
C TYR A 57 8.85 -4.47 -20.40
N LEU A 58 8.09 -4.21 -19.34
CA LEU A 58 7.00 -3.24 -19.34
C LEU A 58 7.58 -1.84 -19.17
N LYS A 59 7.67 -1.08 -20.28
CA LYS A 59 8.27 0.25 -20.30
C LYS A 59 7.34 1.37 -19.85
N GLY A 60 6.03 1.15 -19.89
CA GLY A 60 5.03 2.14 -19.51
C GLY A 60 3.64 1.55 -19.32
N VAL A 61 2.79 2.27 -18.60
CA VAL A 61 1.41 1.89 -18.32
C VAL A 61 0.49 2.75 -19.16
N GLU A 62 -0.46 2.15 -19.86
CA GLU A 62 -1.47 2.90 -20.60
C GLU A 62 -2.59 3.41 -19.66
N GLY A 63 -3.16 4.58 -19.94
CA GLY A 63 -4.28 5.16 -19.20
C GLY A 63 -3.91 6.37 -18.33
N PHE A 64 -4.62 6.58 -17.22
CA PHE A 64 -4.46 7.74 -16.34
C PHE A 64 -3.02 7.93 -15.82
N PHE A 65 -2.26 6.84 -15.73
CA PHE A 65 -0.88 6.83 -15.24
C PHE A 65 0.18 6.75 -16.35
N THR A 66 -0.15 7.07 -17.60
CA THR A 66 0.80 7.01 -18.71
C THR A 66 2.02 7.91 -18.53
N SER A 67 1.86 9.07 -17.89
CA SER A 67 2.98 9.96 -17.55
C SER A 67 3.93 9.36 -16.51
N LEU A 68 3.44 8.48 -15.63
CA LEU A 68 4.26 7.82 -14.60
C LEU A 68 4.97 6.59 -15.14
N GLY A 69 4.39 5.89 -16.12
CA GLY A 69 4.95 4.66 -16.65
C GLY A 69 5.21 3.64 -15.54
N ILE A 70 6.42 3.08 -15.52
CA ILE A 70 6.84 2.11 -14.48
C ILE A 70 6.95 2.73 -13.08
N LEU A 71 7.10 4.07 -12.96
CA LEU A 71 7.18 4.76 -11.67
C LEU A 71 5.87 4.75 -10.89
N ILE A 72 4.77 4.27 -11.49
CA ILE A 72 3.49 4.07 -10.79
C ILE A 72 3.68 3.26 -9.50
N PHE A 73 4.55 2.24 -9.49
CA PHE A 73 4.80 1.42 -8.31
C PHE A 73 5.43 2.25 -7.18
N ALA A 74 6.38 3.13 -7.49
CA ALA A 74 6.98 4.01 -6.50
C ALA A 74 5.99 5.09 -6.03
N PHE A 75 5.21 5.65 -6.95
CA PHE A 75 4.21 6.68 -6.64
C PHE A 75 3.03 6.14 -5.80
N SER A 76 2.69 4.86 -5.94
CA SER A 76 1.67 4.22 -5.12
C SER A 76 2.09 3.99 -3.67
N ILE A 77 3.40 4.06 -3.34
CA ILE A 77 3.87 3.91 -1.95
C ILE A 77 3.25 4.97 -1.03
N PRO A 78 3.43 6.28 -1.26
CA PRO A 78 2.85 7.31 -0.40
C PRO A 78 1.31 7.26 -0.38
N ILE A 79 0.66 6.97 -1.52
CA ILE A 79 -0.81 6.88 -1.60
C ILE A 79 -1.33 5.77 -0.68
N ASN A 80 -0.78 4.57 -0.80
CA ASN A 80 -1.19 3.43 0.02
C ASN A 80 -0.90 3.67 1.51
N THR A 81 0.21 4.34 1.83
CA THR A 81 0.53 4.72 3.21
C THR A 81 -0.47 5.73 3.78
N SER A 82 -0.89 6.73 2.99
CA SER A 82 -1.96 7.66 3.40
C SER A 82 -3.28 6.93 3.63
N ILE A 83 -3.64 5.98 2.77
CA ILE A 83 -4.85 5.15 2.96
C ILE A 83 -4.74 4.35 4.27
N ASN A 84 -3.61 3.69 4.53
CA ASN A 84 -3.39 2.95 5.78
C ASN A 84 -3.46 3.86 7.01
N PHE A 85 -2.97 5.11 6.91
CA PHE A 85 -3.10 6.11 7.98
C PHE A 85 -4.56 6.39 8.32
N TYR A 86 -5.40 6.65 7.31
CA TYR A 86 -6.82 6.93 7.52
C TYR A 86 -7.59 5.71 8.02
N ILE A 87 -7.26 4.51 7.56
CA ILE A 87 -7.82 3.26 8.07
C ILE A 87 -7.53 3.12 9.57
N LEU A 88 -6.27 3.30 9.97
CA LEU A 88 -5.89 3.19 11.37
C LEU A 88 -6.51 4.30 12.22
N GLU A 89 -6.56 5.54 11.73
CA GLU A 89 -7.21 6.66 12.42
C GLU A 89 -8.69 6.37 12.68
N PHE A 90 -9.40 5.84 11.68
CA PHE A 90 -10.80 5.44 11.83
C PHE A 90 -10.99 4.35 12.89
N ILE A 91 -10.09 3.36 12.93
CA ILE A 91 -10.14 2.28 13.93
C ILE A 91 -9.82 2.81 15.33
N VAL A 92 -8.84 3.70 15.48
CA VAL A 92 -8.48 4.33 16.76
C VAL A 92 -9.66 5.14 17.29
N ASN A 93 -10.27 5.99 16.46
CA ASN A 93 -11.43 6.79 16.87
C ASN A 93 -12.63 5.92 17.29
N ARG A 94 -12.88 4.81 16.58
CA ARG A 94 -13.90 3.83 16.98
C ARG A 94 -13.62 3.20 18.35
N LYS A 95 -12.35 2.87 18.64
CA LYS A 95 -11.95 2.26 19.92
C LYS A 95 -12.13 3.26 21.08
N ASN A 96 -11.84 4.54 20.87
CA ASN A 96 -12.01 5.57 21.89
C ASN A 96 -13.49 5.84 22.20
N VAL A 97 -14.36 5.83 21.19
CA VAL A 97 -15.82 6.04 21.36
C VAL A 97 -16.50 4.87 22.11
N SER A 98 -15.94 3.66 22.10
CA SER A 98 -16.52 2.50 22.79
C SER A 98 -16.19 2.39 24.29
N ILE A 99 -15.51 3.39 24.87
CA ILE A 99 -15.07 3.38 26.28
C ILE A 99 -15.86 4.40 27.13
N ASP A 100 -16.78 5.16 26.51
CA ASP A 100 -17.77 6.01 27.19
C ASP A 100 -19.14 5.31 27.30
#